data_AF-A0A8J9S768-F1
#
_entry.id   AF-A0A8J9S768-F1
#
_cell.length_a   1.000
_cell.length_b   1.000
_cell.length_c   1.000
_cell.angle_alpha   90.00
_cell.angle_beta   90.00
_cell.angle_gamma   90.00
#
_symmetry.space_group_name_H-M   'P 1'
#
loop_
_entity.id
_entity.type
_entity.pdbx_description
1 polymer ?
#
loop_
_entity_poly.entity_id
_entity_poly.type
_entity_poly.pdbx_seq_one_letter_code
_entity_poly.pdbx_strand_id
1 'polypeptide(L)'
;NLDKLKTLLSKRKSGTSVTFLPDLKVFKGDNGKPDITFDSSRLKGRMDEIAYLNAGLVLTLKDERKSPGRGRLQVFYHAGGLAEYAELLCRTKTPLFQGTTSSRKKKPARKQKDSASDDD
;
A
#
# COMPACT_ATOMS: atom_id res chain seq x y z
N ASN A 1 -8.46 -6.93 4.59
CA ASN A 1 -7.05 -6.54 4.30
C ASN A 1 -6.00 -7.47 4.91
N LEU A 2 -6.14 -7.92 6.16
CA LEU A 2 -5.12 -8.76 6.82
C LEU A 2 -4.93 -10.15 6.16
N ASP A 3 -6.02 -10.78 5.70
CA ASP A 3 -5.92 -12.10 5.05
C ASP A 3 -5.22 -12.03 3.68
N LYS A 4 -5.45 -10.92 2.96
CA LYS A 4 -4.76 -10.64 1.69
C LYS A 4 -3.26 -10.44 1.91
N LEU A 5 -2.87 -9.71 2.97
CA LEU A 5 -1.47 -9.57 3.37
C LEU A 5 -0.83 -10.93 3.66
N LYS A 6 -1.46 -11.77 4.50
CA LYS A 6 -0.96 -13.11 4.83
C LYS A 6 -0.74 -13.98 3.58
N THR A 7 -1.70 -13.94 2.65
CA THR A 7 -1.65 -14.69 1.39
C THR A 7 -0.53 -14.19 0.46
N LEU A 8 -0.28 -12.87 0.40
CA LEU A 8 0.80 -12.33 -0.41
C LEU A 8 2.18 -12.65 0.18
N LEU A 9 2.30 -12.60 1.51
CA LEU A 9 3.54 -12.93 2.20
C LEU A 9 3.91 -14.41 2.01
N SER A 10 2.96 -15.34 2.09
CA SER A 10 3.23 -16.77 1.90
C SER A 10 3.67 -17.14 0.47
N LYS A 11 3.35 -16.30 -0.52
CA LYS A 11 3.70 -16.52 -1.94
C LYS A 11 4.98 -15.79 -2.37
N ARG A 12 5.57 -14.98 -1.49
CA ARG A 12 6.74 -14.14 -1.83
C ARG A 12 8.00 -15.00 -1.92
N LYS A 13 8.70 -14.91 -3.06
CA LYS A 13 9.97 -15.63 -3.31
C LYS A 13 11.21 -14.72 -3.30
N SER A 14 11.05 -13.43 -3.59
CA SER A 14 12.14 -12.46 -3.66
C SER A 14 11.77 -11.11 -3.04
N GLY A 15 12.75 -10.23 -2.87
CA GLY A 15 12.56 -8.84 -2.44
C GLY A 15 13.81 -8.26 -1.81
N THR A 16 13.76 -6.97 -1.49
CA THR A 16 14.86 -6.23 -0.86
C THR A 16 14.39 -5.69 0.48
N SER A 17 15.26 -5.74 1.49
CA SER A 17 15.05 -5.09 2.78
C SER A 17 16.07 -3.98 2.94
N VAL A 18 15.61 -2.80 3.35
CA VAL A 18 16.47 -1.64 3.60
C VAL A 18 16.22 -1.16 5.01
N THR A 19 17.29 -0.98 5.76
CA THR A 19 17.27 -0.41 7.11
C THR A 19 18.29 0.72 7.14
N PHE A 20 17.88 1.88 7.66
CA PHE A 20 18.76 3.04 7.76
C PHE A 20 18.48 3.79 9.08
N LEU A 21 19.53 4.41 9.60
CA LEU A 21 19.47 5.32 10.73
C LEU A 21 19.88 6.72 10.22
N PRO A 22 19.02 7.75 10.34
CA PRO A 22 19.35 9.09 9.87
C PRO A 22 20.42 9.77 10.75
N ASP A 23 21.27 10.60 10.13
CA ASP A 23 22.30 11.38 10.83
C ASP A 23 21.73 12.66 11.48
N LEU A 24 21.77 12.72 12.81
CA LEU A 24 21.29 13.87 13.60
C LEU A 24 22.07 15.16 13.36
N LYS A 25 23.30 15.10 12.82
CA LYS A 25 24.06 16.31 12.45
C LYS A 25 23.51 16.96 11.19
N VAL A 26 22.95 16.16 10.28
CA VAL A 26 22.36 16.61 9.03
C VAL A 26 20.92 17.08 9.25
N PHE A 27 20.14 16.32 10.00
CA PHE A 27 18.74 16.64 10.29
C PHE A 27 18.61 17.46 11.58
N LYS A 28 18.24 18.74 11.43
CA LYS A 28 17.88 19.62 12.55
C LYS A 28 16.37 19.58 12.76
N GLY A 29 15.93 19.44 14.01
CA GLY A 29 14.52 19.54 14.37
C GLY A 29 14.01 20.99 14.36
N ASP A 30 12.70 21.16 14.60
CA ASP A 30 12.01 22.45 14.56
C ASP A 30 12.56 23.50 15.55
N ASN A 31 13.29 23.04 16.57
CA ASN A 31 13.95 23.86 17.59
C ASN A 31 15.41 24.22 17.24
N GLY A 32 15.87 23.94 16.01
CA GLY A 32 17.23 24.19 15.55
C GLY A 32 18.29 23.27 16.17
N LYS A 33 17.90 22.30 17.00
CA LYS A 33 18.79 21.31 17.62
C LYS A 33 18.79 20.01 16.83
N PRO A 34 19.86 19.18 16.94
CA PRO A 34 19.87 17.82 16.40
C PRO A 34 18.72 17.00 16.99
N ASP A 35 17.69 16.74 16.19
CA ASP A 35 16.54 15.91 16.56
C ASP A 35 15.87 15.40 15.29
N ILE A 36 15.35 14.16 15.34
CA ILE A 36 14.58 13.57 14.26
C ILE A 36 13.43 12.75 14.82
N THR A 37 12.22 13.14 14.44
CA THR A 37 11.01 12.40 14.75
C THR A 37 10.25 12.10 13.46
N PHE A 38 10.02 10.80 13.20
CA PHE A 38 9.14 10.38 12.12
C PHE A 38 7.68 10.54 12.56
N ASP A 39 6.95 11.45 11.90
CA ASP A 39 5.51 11.58 12.09
C ASP A 39 4.76 10.43 11.41
N SER A 40 4.15 9.58 12.22
CA SER A 40 3.34 8.47 11.72
C SER A 40 2.11 8.95 10.94
N SER A 41 1.52 10.10 11.27
CA SER A 41 0.35 10.62 10.56
C SER A 41 0.69 10.91 9.10
N ARG A 42 1.79 11.65 8.89
CA ARG A 42 2.31 11.96 7.56
C ARG A 42 2.69 10.71 6.76
N LEU A 43 3.32 9.72 7.40
CA LEU A 43 3.65 8.45 6.74
C LEU A 43 2.40 7.66 6.33
N LYS A 44 1.36 7.61 7.19
CA LYS A 44 0.10 6.95 6.86
C LYS A 44 -0.57 7.57 5.66
N GLY A 45 -0.71 8.91 5.65
CA GLY A 45 -1.32 9.62 4.52
C GLY A 45 -0.58 9.31 3.22
N ARG A 46 0.75 9.39 3.23
CA ARG A 46 1.56 9.10 2.05
C ARG A 46 1.45 7.65 1.57
N MET A 47 1.45 6.69 2.49
CA MET A 47 1.28 5.27 2.14
C MET A 47 -0.12 4.98 1.57
N ASP A 48 -1.15 5.63 2.10
CA ASP A 48 -2.53 5.47 1.62
C ASP A 48 -2.69 6.04 0.20
N GLU A 49 -2.16 7.23 -0.06
CA GLU A 49 -2.07 7.83 -1.41
C GLU A 49 -1.36 6.89 -2.40
N ILE A 50 -0.20 6.31 -2.02
CA ILE A 50 0.55 5.41 -2.90
C ILE A 50 -0.27 4.14 -3.19
N ALA A 51 -0.99 3.61 -2.21
CA ALA A 51 -1.86 2.45 -2.39
C ALA A 51 -3.03 2.76 -3.36
N TYR A 52 -3.58 3.97 -3.33
CA TYR A 52 -4.58 4.42 -4.30
C TYR A 52 -4.00 4.54 -5.72
N LEU A 53 -2.80 5.09 -5.85
CA LEU A 53 -2.13 5.25 -7.15
C LEU A 53 -1.77 3.89 -7.79
N ASN A 54 -1.41 2.91 -6.95
CA ASN A 54 -0.97 1.59 -7.40
C ASN A 54 -2.02 0.53 -7.06
N ALA A 55 -3.12 0.50 -7.81
CA ALA A 55 -4.23 -0.41 -7.58
C ALA A 55 -3.74 -1.87 -7.43
N GLY A 56 -4.13 -2.52 -6.34
CA GLY A 56 -3.72 -3.88 -6.03
C GLY A 56 -2.44 -4.01 -5.18
N LEU A 57 -1.69 -2.92 -4.98
CA LEU A 57 -0.53 -2.88 -4.08
C LEU A 57 -0.98 -2.92 -2.62
N VAL A 58 -0.34 -3.79 -1.83
CA VAL A 58 -0.54 -3.85 -0.37
C VAL A 58 0.66 -3.21 0.30
N LEU A 59 0.43 -2.13 1.03
CA LEU A 59 1.43 -1.48 1.87
C LEU A 59 1.10 -1.67 3.35
N THR A 60 2.13 -1.73 4.18
CA THR A 60 1.98 -1.90 5.63
C THR A 60 2.88 -0.95 6.39
N LEU A 61 2.33 -0.33 7.44
CA LEU A 61 3.08 0.49 8.38
C LEU A 61 2.94 -0.09 9.78
N LYS A 62 4.06 -0.36 10.43
CA LYS A 62 4.12 -0.77 11.83
C LYS A 62 5.01 0.19 12.58
N ASP A 63 4.44 0.90 13.56
CA ASP A 63 5.19 1.77 14.47
C ASP A 63 5.45 1.03 15.77
N GLU A 64 6.72 0.76 16.07
CA GLU A 64 7.15 -0.05 17.21
C GLU A 64 7.58 0.79 18.42
N ARG A 65 7.55 2.13 18.35
CA ARG A 65 8.06 3.02 19.41
C ARG A 65 7.34 2.85 20.75
N LYS A 66 6.01 2.67 20.73
CA LYS A 66 5.19 2.52 21.95
C LYS A 66 5.19 1.10 22.51
N SER A 67 5.47 0.10 21.68
CA SER A 67 5.38 -1.31 22.05
C SER A 67 6.22 -2.14 21.08
N PRO A 68 7.51 -2.33 21.37
CA PRO A 68 8.40 -3.15 20.55
C PRO A 68 7.82 -4.55 20.34
N GLY A 69 7.85 -5.05 19.09
CA GLY A 69 7.24 -6.33 18.71
C GLY A 69 5.70 -6.32 18.59
N ARG A 70 5.00 -5.47 19.36
CA ARG A 70 3.52 -5.36 19.38
C ARG A 70 2.96 -4.07 18.77
N GLY A 71 3.77 -3.34 18.02
CA GLY A 71 3.36 -2.12 17.33
C GLY A 71 2.10 -2.31 16.48
N ARG A 72 1.19 -1.32 16.49
CA ARG A 72 -0.06 -1.37 15.73
C ARG A 72 0.22 -1.42 14.23
N LEU A 73 -0.05 -2.57 13.61
CA LEU A 73 0.03 -2.76 12.17
C LEU A 73 -1.14 -2.07 11.47
N GLN A 74 -0.84 -1.24 10.49
CA GLN A 74 -1.81 -0.67 9.57
C GLN A 74 -1.56 -1.22 8.17
N VAL A 75 -2.64 -1.51 7.45
CA VAL A 75 -2.61 -2.12 6.12
C VAL A 75 -3.37 -1.22 5.16
N PHE A 76 -2.69 -0.75 4.12
CA PHE A 76 -3.24 0.09 3.05
C PHE A 76 -3.36 -0.74 1.79
N TYR A 77 -4.56 -0.80 1.22
CA TYR A 77 -4.87 -1.59 0.04
C TYR A 77 -6.14 -1.07 -0.61
N HIS A 78 -6.04 -0.67 -1.87
CA HIS A 78 -7.12 -0.11 -2.68
C HIS A 78 -7.21 -0.85 -4.01
N ALA A 79 -8.40 -1.37 -4.32
CA ALA A 79 -8.59 -2.24 -5.47
C ALA A 79 -9.03 -1.45 -6.71
N GLY A 80 -9.88 -0.45 -6.51
CA GLY A 80 -10.34 0.50 -7.52
C GLY A 80 -9.39 1.69 -7.73
N GLY A 81 -8.35 1.82 -6.90
CA GLY A 81 -7.25 2.76 -7.11
C GLY A 81 -7.71 4.22 -7.19
N LEU A 82 -7.32 4.92 -8.25
CA LEU A 82 -7.66 6.34 -8.42
C LEU A 82 -9.16 6.66 -8.42
N ALA A 83 -10.01 5.72 -8.83
CA ALA A 83 -11.47 5.90 -8.76
C ALA A 83 -11.93 6.00 -7.29
N GLU A 84 -11.48 5.07 -6.45
CA GLU A 84 -11.76 5.08 -5.00
C GLU A 84 -11.16 6.33 -4.33
N TYR A 85 -10.01 6.83 -4.81
CA TYR A 85 -9.41 8.05 -4.29
C TYR A 85 -10.22 9.30 -4.64
N ALA A 86 -10.71 9.40 -5.88
CA ALA A 86 -11.58 10.49 -6.29
C ALA A 86 -12.89 10.50 -5.47
N GLU A 87 -13.47 9.32 -5.21
CA GLU A 87 -14.62 9.17 -4.32
C GLU A 87 -14.30 9.64 -2.89
N LEU A 88 -13.13 9.28 -2.35
CA LEU A 88 -12.68 9.74 -1.04
C LEU A 88 -12.58 11.28 -0.99
N LEU A 89 -11.97 11.92 -1.99
CA LEU A 89 -11.82 13.38 -2.06
C LEU A 89 -13.15 14.12 -2.23
N CYS A 90 -14.13 13.47 -2.85
CA CYS A 90 -15.47 14.00 -3.08
C CYS A 90 -16.44 13.67 -1.95
N ARG A 91 -16.05 12.90 -0.92
CA ARG A 91 -16.96 12.45 0.16
C ARG A 91 -17.70 13.57 0.88
N THR A 92 -17.07 14.74 1.01
CA THR A 92 -17.65 15.93 1.66
C THR A 92 -18.21 16.96 0.67
N LYS A 93 -18.20 16.65 -0.63
CA LYS A 93 -18.67 17.52 -1.71
C LYS A 93 -19.87 16.89 -2.40
N THR A 94 -20.68 17.70 -3.07
CA THR A 94 -21.77 17.20 -3.93
C THR A 94 -21.22 16.89 -5.32
N PRO A 95 -21.19 15.62 -5.77
CA PRO A 95 -20.73 15.29 -7.12
C PRO A 95 -21.66 15.90 -8.16
N LEU A 96 -21.10 16.59 -9.15
CA LEU A 96 -21.89 17.17 -10.26
C LEU A 96 -22.32 16.12 -11.29
N PHE A 97 -21.57 15.02 -11.38
CA PHE A 97 -21.84 13.90 -12.28
C PHE A 97 -21.76 12.60 -11.49
N GLN A 98 -22.74 11.71 -11.69
CA GLN A 98 -22.64 10.33 -11.21
C GLN A 98 -21.70 9.57 -12.16
N GLY A 99 -20.47 9.34 -11.72
CA GLY A 99 -19.44 8.72 -12.56
C GLY A 99 -19.81 7.31 -13.01
N THR A 100 -19.92 7.12 -14.32
CA THR A 100 -19.72 5.83 -15.00
C THR A 100 -18.26 5.43 -14.81
N THR A 101 -17.96 4.71 -13.73
CA THR A 101 -16.59 4.32 -13.42
C THR A 101 -16.01 3.49 -14.57
N SER A 102 -14.88 3.95 -15.10
CA SER A 102 -14.14 3.32 -16.20
C SER A 102 -13.85 1.86 -15.83
N SER A 103 -14.68 0.96 -16.36
CA SER A 103 -14.44 -0.47 -16.26
C SER A 103 -13.21 -0.78 -17.11
N ARG A 104 -12.05 -0.94 -16.46
CA ARG A 104 -10.93 -1.62 -17.08
C ARG A 104 -11.42 -3.04 -17.37
N LYS A 105 -11.82 -3.31 -18.63
CA LYS A 105 -12.26 -4.63 -19.09
C LYS A 105 -11.25 -5.67 -18.60
N LYS A 106 -11.69 -6.59 -17.74
CA LYS A 106 -10.87 -7.75 -17.37
C LYS A 106 -10.56 -8.52 -18.66
N LYS A 107 -9.29 -8.58 -19.07
CA LYS A 107 -8.88 -9.52 -20.12
C LYS A 107 -9.22 -10.93 -19.63
N PRO A 108 -9.89 -11.76 -20.45
CA PRO A 108 -10.21 -13.12 -20.05
C PRO A 108 -8.91 -13.90 -19.78
N ALA A 109 -8.91 -14.68 -18.70
CA ALA A 109 -7.82 -15.57 -18.38
C ALA A 109 -7.66 -16.60 -19.51
N ARG A 110 -6.48 -16.64 -20.13
CA ARG A 110 -6.12 -17.66 -21.12
C ARG A 110 -6.03 -19.00 -20.39
N LYS A 111 -7.00 -19.90 -20.63
CA LYS A 111 -6.92 -21.31 -20.17
C LYS A 111 -5.63 -21.90 -20.75
N GLN A 112 -4.73 -22.34 -19.88
CA GLN A 112 -3.67 -23.26 -20.28
C GLN A 112 -4.34 -24.58 -20.65
N LYS A 113 -4.08 -25.02 -21.87
CA LYS A 113 -4.52 -26.30 -22.41
C LYS A 113 -3.49 -27.31 -21.91
N ASP A 114 -3.86 -28.15 -20.97
CA ASP A 114 -3.05 -29.30 -20.58
C ASP A 114 -2.93 -30.19 -21.82
N SER A 115 -1.75 -30.22 -22.45
CA SER A 115 -1.40 -31.23 -23.42
C SER A 115 -0.95 -32.46 -22.63
N ALA A 116 -1.89 -33.36 -22.35
CA ALA A 116 -1.57 -34.76 -22.20
C ALA A 116 -0.89 -35.21 -23.48
N SER A 117 0.31 -35.76 -23.34
CA SER A 117 0.97 -36.56 -24.38
C SER A 117 0.98 -37.98 -23.83
N ASP A 118 -0.06 -38.72 -24.20
CA ASP A 118 0.05 -40.16 -24.41
C ASP A 118 0.68 -40.32 -25.80
N ASP A 119 1.76 -41.11 -25.92
CA ASP A 119 2.07 -41.98 -27.07
C ASP A 119 3.45 -42.66 -26.86
N ASP A 120 3.40 -44.01 -26.78
CA ASP A 120 4.40 -45.09 -26.88
C ASP A 120 5.77 -45.03 -26.15
#